data_AF-L0F791-F1
#
_entry.id   AF-L0F791-F1
#
_cell.length_a   1.000
_cell.length_b   1.000
_cell.length_c   1.000
_cell.angle_alpha   90.00
_cell.angle_beta   90.00
_cell.angle_gamma   90.00
#
_symmetry.space_group_name_H-M   'P 1'
#
loop_
_entity.id
_entity.type
_entity.pdbx_description
1 polymer ?
#
loop_
_entity_poly.entity_id
_entity_poly.type
_entity_poly.pdbx_seq_one_letter_code
_entity_poly.pdbx_strand_id
1 'polypeptide(L)'
;MSKIQATSKAPQQDAQTAAEQPLPMKVDVKISSIRPEGNIRAIASVNLNDCFAIRNVKVMDSTKGLFVAMPSYKAGSGEYKDICFPVTKEFREQLNNAVIDAYHQALTQSQAQNQQKAEASPFEQAPEQRSGMQMAGL
;
A
#
# COMPACT_ATOMS: atom_id res chain seq x y z
N MET A 1 -34.93 -22.28 -55.01
CA MET A 1 -34.89 -21.08 -55.88
C MET A 1 -34.85 -19.85 -54.97
N SER A 2 -33.65 -19.29 -54.84
CA SER A 2 -33.29 -18.22 -53.92
C SER A 2 -33.85 -16.87 -54.37
N LYS A 3 -34.29 -16.03 -53.42
CA LYS A 3 -34.59 -14.62 -53.68
C LYS A 3 -33.35 -13.79 -53.36
N ILE A 4 -32.90 -13.07 -54.38
CA ILE A 4 -31.89 -12.01 -54.32
C ILE A 4 -32.64 -10.68 -54.23
N GLN A 5 -32.27 -9.80 -53.31
CA GLN A 5 -32.35 -8.35 -53.51
C GLN A 5 -31.07 -7.71 -52.97
N ALA A 6 -30.55 -6.79 -53.78
CA ALA A 6 -29.25 -6.16 -53.65
C ALA A 6 -29.38 -4.71 -53.16
N THR A 7 -28.42 -4.33 -52.30
CA THR A 7 -27.68 -3.05 -52.24
C THR A 7 -28.42 -1.71 -52.10
N SER A 8 -27.99 -0.87 -51.16
CA SER A 8 -27.27 0.38 -51.50
C SER A 8 -26.69 1.12 -50.29
N LYS A 9 -25.57 1.82 -50.58
CA LYS A 9 -24.78 2.80 -49.80
C LYS A 9 -23.90 2.27 -48.68
N ALA A 10 -22.64 2.67 -48.53
CA ALA A 10 -21.59 3.29 -49.35
C ALA A 10 -20.34 3.29 -48.43
N PRO A 11 -19.11 3.38 -48.97
CA PRO A 11 -17.87 3.04 -48.28
C PRO A 11 -17.14 4.27 -47.69
N GLN A 12 -16.02 3.98 -47.00
CA GLN A 12 -14.90 4.85 -46.61
C GLN A 12 -15.04 5.61 -45.28
N GLN A 13 -13.99 5.91 -44.52
CA GLN A 13 -12.63 5.39 -44.26
C GLN A 13 -12.06 6.38 -43.21
N ASP A 14 -11.05 5.97 -42.44
CA ASP A 14 -10.10 6.83 -41.73
C ASP A 14 -10.58 7.64 -40.49
N ALA A 15 -10.38 7.03 -39.32
CA ALA A 15 -9.72 7.73 -38.24
C ALA A 15 -8.64 6.81 -37.65
N GLN A 16 -7.40 7.03 -38.05
CA GLN A 16 -6.22 6.56 -37.35
C GLN A 16 -6.31 7.02 -35.88
N THR A 17 -6.58 6.12 -34.94
CA THR A 17 -6.11 6.34 -33.58
C THR A 17 -4.68 5.84 -33.57
N ALA A 18 -3.75 6.80 -33.62
CA ALA A 18 -2.33 6.58 -33.45
C ALA A 18 -2.08 5.59 -32.30
N ALA A 19 -1.05 4.78 -32.44
CA ALA A 19 -0.53 3.94 -31.38
C ALA A 19 -0.18 4.82 -30.17
N GLU A 20 -1.15 5.03 -29.28
CA GLU A 20 -0.92 5.58 -27.96
C GLU A 20 -0.23 4.46 -27.19
N GLN A 21 1.09 4.45 -27.24
CA GLN A 21 1.92 3.70 -26.31
C GLN A 21 1.33 4.00 -24.92
N PRO A 22 0.75 3.02 -24.19
CA PRO A 22 0.15 3.31 -22.90
C PRO A 22 1.26 3.89 -22.03
N LEU A 23 1.14 5.19 -21.75
CA LEU A 23 2.12 5.91 -20.95
C LEU A 23 2.30 5.14 -19.65
N PRO A 24 3.52 4.80 -19.23
CA PRO A 24 3.72 4.01 -18.03
C PRO A 24 3.09 4.75 -16.85
N MET A 25 2.07 4.13 -16.24
CA MET A 25 1.37 4.72 -15.10
C MET A 25 2.38 4.86 -13.95
N LYS A 26 2.55 6.08 -13.45
CA LYS A 26 3.36 6.35 -12.26
C LYS A 26 2.57 5.89 -11.04
N VAL A 27 3.19 5.03 -10.25
CA VAL A 27 2.62 4.50 -9.01
C VAL A 27 3.55 4.88 -7.88
N ASP A 28 3.12 5.81 -7.05
CA ASP A 28 3.80 6.17 -5.81
C ASP A 28 3.12 5.46 -4.63
N VAL A 29 3.91 4.89 -3.72
CA VAL A 29 3.37 4.13 -2.59
C VAL A 29 3.95 4.66 -1.29
N LYS A 30 3.04 5.00 -0.36
CA LYS A 30 3.38 5.44 0.98
C LYS A 30 2.89 4.46 2.03
N ILE A 31 3.82 3.87 2.77
CA ILE A 31 3.51 3.02 3.92
C ILE A 31 3.08 3.90 5.10
N SER A 32 1.89 3.66 5.62
CA SER A 32 1.32 4.42 6.74
C SER A 32 1.62 3.78 8.08
N SER A 33 1.60 2.44 8.15
CA SER A 33 1.91 1.69 9.37
C SER A 33 2.38 0.29 9.00
N ILE A 34 3.40 -0.18 9.72
CA ILE A 34 3.90 -1.56 9.64
C ILE A 34 3.47 -2.29 10.90
N ARG A 35 2.99 -3.52 10.72
CA ARG A 35 2.56 -4.42 11.79
C ARG A 35 3.34 -5.73 11.68
N PRO A 36 4.21 -6.03 12.65
CA PRO A 36 5.01 -7.26 12.62
C PRO A 36 4.20 -8.51 12.95
N GLU A 37 2.98 -8.38 13.48
CA GLU A 37 2.15 -9.53 13.89
C GLU A 37 0.80 -9.57 13.19
N GLY A 38 0.33 -10.79 12.94
CA GLY A 38 -0.94 -11.08 12.29
C GLY A 38 -0.86 -11.22 10.76
N ASN A 39 -2.03 -11.36 10.14
CA ASN A 39 -2.16 -11.53 8.69
C ASN A 39 -1.94 -10.20 7.93
N ILE A 40 -2.30 -9.07 8.53
CA ILE A 40 -2.02 -7.73 7.98
C ILE A 40 -0.61 -7.30 8.40
N ARG A 41 0.30 -7.19 7.43
CA ARG A 41 1.69 -6.76 7.65
C ARG A 41 1.88 -5.26 7.55
N ALA A 42 1.10 -4.58 6.71
CA ALA A 42 1.16 -3.12 6.62
C ALA A 42 -0.12 -2.53 6.06
N ILE A 43 -0.29 -1.23 6.30
CA ILE A 43 -1.31 -0.40 5.66
C ILE A 43 -0.57 0.66 4.84
N ALA A 44 -0.95 0.76 3.56
CA ALA A 44 -0.36 1.64 2.58
C ALA A 44 -1.44 2.55 1.94
N SER A 45 -0.96 3.63 1.35
CA SER A 45 -1.72 4.45 0.40
C SER A 45 -0.96 4.49 -0.91
N VAL A 46 -1.69 4.40 -2.02
CA VAL A 46 -1.13 4.39 -3.37
C VAL A 46 -1.61 5.62 -4.12
N ASN A 47 -0.70 6.36 -4.73
CA ASN A 47 -1.00 7.46 -5.62
C ASN A 47 -0.73 7.04 -7.07
N LEU A 48 -1.73 7.21 -7.92
CA LEU A 48 -1.67 6.94 -9.35
C LEU A 48 -1.54 8.27 -10.09
N ASN A 49 -0.48 8.41 -10.89
CA ASN A 49 -0.18 9.59 -11.72
C ASN A 49 -0.30 10.93 -10.98
N ASP A 50 -0.01 10.95 -9.67
CA ASP A 50 -0.14 12.13 -8.80
C ASP A 50 -1.52 12.81 -8.81
N CYS A 51 -2.54 12.17 -9.39
CA CYS A 51 -3.87 12.72 -9.58
C CYS A 51 -4.96 11.94 -8.85
N PHE A 52 -4.67 10.70 -8.45
CA PHE A 52 -5.63 9.83 -7.78
C PHE A 52 -4.98 9.06 -6.63
N ALA A 53 -5.58 9.12 -5.44
CA ALA A 53 -5.05 8.46 -4.25
C ALA A 53 -6.01 7.38 -3.74
N ILE A 54 -5.49 6.17 -3.57
CA ILE A 54 -6.18 5.01 -3.00
C ILE A 54 -5.65 4.81 -1.59
N ARG A 55 -6.52 5.00 -0.59
CA ARG A 55 -6.18 4.81 0.83
C ARG A 55 -6.62 3.42 1.32
N ASN A 56 -6.01 2.99 2.42
CA ASN A 56 -6.37 1.75 3.11
C ASN A 56 -6.07 0.47 2.30
N VAL A 57 -5.00 0.52 1.50
CA VAL A 57 -4.45 -0.66 0.83
C VAL A 57 -3.71 -1.49 1.88
N LYS A 58 -3.97 -2.80 1.96
CA LYS A 58 -3.41 -3.66 2.99
C LYS A 58 -2.37 -4.62 2.39
N VAL A 59 -1.19 -4.69 2.98
CA VAL A 59 -0.21 -5.74 2.68
C VAL A 59 -0.50 -6.90 3.62
N MET A 60 -0.79 -8.05 3.05
CA MET A 60 -1.20 -9.26 3.74
C MET A 60 -0.16 -10.35 3.54
N ASP A 61 -0.05 -11.26 4.50
CA ASP A 61 0.88 -12.40 4.45
C ASP A 61 0.10 -13.71 4.40
N SER A 62 0.22 -14.42 3.27
CA SER A 62 -0.38 -15.74 3.07
C SER A 62 0.70 -16.80 3.04
N THR A 63 0.31 -18.08 3.12
CA THR A 63 1.19 -19.23 2.88
C THR A 63 1.93 -19.21 1.53
N LYS A 64 1.45 -18.42 0.56
CA LYS A 64 2.05 -18.25 -0.77
C LYS A 64 2.97 -17.02 -0.87
N GLY A 65 3.16 -16.30 0.23
CA GLY A 65 3.92 -15.06 0.30
C GLY A 65 3.05 -13.82 0.50
N LEU A 66 3.70 -12.66 0.47
CA LEU A 66 3.06 -11.36 0.64
C LEU A 66 2.21 -11.00 -0.59
N PHE A 67 1.04 -10.44 -0.34
CA PHE A 67 0.14 -9.97 -1.38
C PHE A 67 -0.58 -8.70 -0.93
N VAL A 68 -1.01 -7.91 -1.92
CA VAL A 68 -1.76 -6.68 -1.66
C VAL A 68 -3.27 -6.96 -1.73
N ALA A 69 -3.97 -6.62 -0.65
CA ALA A 69 -5.41 -6.58 -0.58
C ALA A 69 -5.90 -5.14 -0.80
N MET A 70 -6.80 -4.98 -1.78
CA MET A 70 -7.40 -3.70 -2.09
C MET A 70 -8.33 -3.22 -0.96
N PRO A 71 -8.63 -1.92 -0.89
CA PRO A 71 -9.64 -1.39 0.01
C PRO A 71 -10.99 -2.05 -0.27
N SER A 72 -11.61 -2.61 0.77
CA SER A 72 -12.86 -3.34 0.66
C SER A 72 -13.87 -2.88 1.71
N TYR A 73 -15.15 -3.03 1.40
CA TYR A 73 -16.26 -2.76 2.30
C TYR A 73 -17.10 -4.02 2.52
N LYS A 74 -17.73 -4.12 3.68
CA LYS A 74 -18.67 -5.20 3.98
C LYS A 74 -20.04 -4.82 3.43
N ALA A 75 -20.53 -5.58 2.45
CA ALA A 75 -21.88 -5.42 1.92
C ALA A 75 -22.93 -5.89 2.94
N GLY A 76 -24.18 -5.44 2.77
CA GLY A 76 -25.30 -5.84 3.64
C GLY A 76 -25.58 -7.35 3.66
N SER A 77 -25.14 -8.08 2.62
CA SER A 77 -25.18 -9.55 2.54
C SER A 77 -24.11 -10.25 3.42
N GLY A 78 -23.19 -9.51 4.04
CA GLY A 78 -22.06 -10.05 4.79
C GLY A 78 -20.82 -10.34 3.96
N GLU A 79 -20.92 -10.26 2.62
CA GLU A 79 -19.80 -10.44 1.69
C GLU A 79 -18.90 -9.18 1.65
N TYR A 80 -17.59 -9.38 1.52
CA TYR A 80 -16.64 -8.27 1.32
C TYR A 80 -16.48 -8.00 -0.18
N LYS A 81 -16.59 -6.73 -0.57
CA LYS A 81 -16.38 -6.30 -1.95
C LYS A 81 -15.29 -5.24 -2.00
N ASP A 82 -14.39 -5.40 -2.98
CA ASP A 82 -13.34 -4.42 -3.23
C ASP A 82 -13.97 -3.14 -3.81
N ILE A 83 -13.54 -1.99 -3.27
CA ILE A 83 -13.98 -0.66 -3.69
C ILE A 83 -13.28 -0.28 -5.00
N CYS A 84 -12.02 -0.68 -5.13
CA CYS A 84 -11.23 -0.49 -6.35
C CYS A 84 -10.47 -1.77 -6.67
N PHE A 85 -10.35 -2.08 -7.95
CA PHE A 85 -9.64 -3.25 -8.43
C PHE A 85 -8.91 -2.92 -9.73
N PRO A 86 -7.69 -3.44 -9.93
CA PRO A 86 -7.00 -3.32 -11.21
C PRO A 86 -7.74 -4.15 -12.27
N VAL A 87 -7.95 -3.57 -13.45
CA VAL A 87 -8.67 -4.24 -14.56
C VAL A 87 -7.74 -5.15 -15.36
N THR A 88 -6.50 -4.72 -15.59
CA THR A 88 -5.51 -5.48 -16.37
C THR A 88 -4.57 -6.27 -15.47
N LYS A 89 -4.13 -7.43 -15.95
CA LYS A 89 -3.18 -8.29 -15.23
C LYS A 89 -1.82 -7.60 -15.05
N GLU A 90 -1.34 -6.94 -16.09
CA GLU A 90 -0.06 -6.22 -16.09
C GLU A 90 -0.02 -5.15 -14.99
N PHE A 91 -1.08 -4.33 -14.91
CA PHE A 91 -1.16 -3.30 -13.88
C PHE A 91 -1.32 -3.89 -12.48
N ARG A 92 -2.06 -5.00 -12.35
CA ARG A 92 -2.17 -5.72 -11.08
C ARG A 92 -0.80 -6.17 -10.56
N GLU A 93 0.02 -6.74 -11.44
CA GLU A 93 1.38 -7.16 -11.08
C GLU A 93 2.28 -5.96 -10.75
N GLN A 94 2.24 -4.91 -11.56
CA GLN A 94 2.98 -3.67 -11.30
C GLN A 94 2.62 -3.04 -9.95
N LEU A 95 1.33 -2.94 -9.64
CA LEU A 95 0.82 -2.41 -8.37
C LEU A 95 1.24 -3.28 -7.18
N ASN A 96 1.13 -4.61 -7.31
CA ASN A 96 1.53 -5.53 -6.26
C ASN A 96 3.02 -5.41 -5.95
N ASN A 97 3.86 -5.39 -6.99
CA ASN A 97 5.31 -5.24 -6.85
C ASN A 97 5.68 -3.89 -6.22
N ALA A 98 5.13 -2.78 -6.73
CA ALA A 98 5.41 -1.45 -6.20
C ALA A 98 5.09 -1.32 -4.71
N VAL A 99 3.97 -1.90 -4.26
CA VAL A 99 3.57 -1.84 -2.85
C VAL A 99 4.43 -2.76 -1.97
N ILE A 100 4.77 -3.96 -2.44
CA ILE A 100 5.64 -4.88 -1.71
C ILE A 100 7.05 -4.31 -1.58
N ASP A 101 7.58 -3.70 -2.64
CA ASP A 101 8.90 -3.04 -2.63
C ASP A 101 8.93 -1.88 -1.64
N ALA A 102 7.90 -1.02 -1.65
CA ALA A 102 7.77 0.06 -0.68
C ALA A 102 7.67 -0.47 0.76
N TYR A 103 7.00 -1.61 0.97
CA TYR A 103 6.94 -2.26 2.27
C TYR A 103 8.31 -2.76 2.74
N HIS A 104 9.09 -3.42 1.89
CA HIS A 104 10.44 -3.88 2.23
C HIS A 104 11.39 -2.71 2.54
N GLN A 105 11.31 -1.62 1.78
CA GLN A 105 12.08 -0.40 2.04
C GLN A 105 11.71 0.22 3.38
N ALA A 106 10.41 0.35 3.67
CA ALA A 106 9.93 0.90 4.93
C ALA A 106 10.27 0.00 6.13
N LEU A 107 10.26 -1.32 5.97
CA LEU A 107 10.73 -2.27 7.00
C LEU A 107 12.20 -2.04 7.34
N THR A 108 13.05 -1.91 6.33
CA THR A 108 14.49 -1.68 6.49
C THR A 108 14.75 -0.38 7.23
N GLN A 109 14.05 0.70 6.86
CA GLN A 109 14.14 1.99 7.53
C GLN A 109 13.64 1.94 8.98
N SER A 110 12.53 1.23 9.24
CA SER A 110 11.96 1.10 10.58
C SER A 110 12.89 0.33 11.53
N GLN A 111 13.58 -0.70 11.03
CA GLN A 111 14.55 -1.46 11.82
C GLN A 111 15.81 -0.63 12.16
N ALA A 112 16.32 0.16 11.20
CA ALA A 112 17.46 1.05 11.43
C ALA A 112 17.15 2.14 12.46
N GLN A 113 15.95 2.73 12.44
CA GLN A 113 15.52 3.72 13.44
C GLN A 113 15.35 3.12 14.83
N ASN A 114 14.89 1.88 14.94
CA ASN A 114 14.73 1.21 16.23
C ASN A 114 16.07 0.87 16.88
N GLN A 115 17.12 0.57 16.09
CA GLN A 115 18.48 0.36 16.60
C GLN A 115 19.09 1.66 17.15
N GLN A 116 18.94 2.79 16.44
CA GLN A 116 19.44 4.09 16.91
C GLN A 116 18.73 4.61 18.17
N LYS A 117 17.45 4.28 18.37
CA LYS A 117 16.72 4.66 19.60
C LYS A 117 17.10 3.81 20.81
N ALA A 118 17.58 2.59 20.61
CA ALA A 118 18.08 1.73 21.69
C ALA A 118 19.48 2.15 22.18
N GLU A 119 20.27 2.83 21.35
CA GLU A 119 21.61 3.33 21.70
C GLU A 119 21.61 4.74 22.32
N ALA A 120 20.49 5.48 22.25
CA ALA A 120 20.35 6.83 22.81
C ALA A 120 19.74 6.87 24.24
N SER A 121 19.89 5.80 25.02
CA SER A 121 19.62 5.84 26.47
C SER A 121 20.71 5.17 27.31
N PRO A 122 21.88 5.84 27.46
CA PRO A 122 22.76 5.60 28.59
C PRO A 122 22.94 6.90 29.40
N PHE A 123 22.05 7.15 30.39
CA PHE A 123 22.29 7.87 31.66
C PHE A 123 21.03 8.62 32.12
N GLU A 124 20.33 8.07 33.11
CA GLU A 124 19.94 8.85 34.28
C GLU A 124 20.34 8.02 35.50
N GLN A 125 21.60 8.23 35.91
CA GLN A 125 22.13 7.79 37.18
C GLN A 125 21.34 8.47 38.31
N ALA A 126 20.94 7.68 39.29
CA ALA A 126 20.47 8.18 40.58
C ALA A 126 21.52 9.11 41.22
N PRO A 127 21.09 10.21 41.87
CA PRO A 127 21.81 10.76 43.00
C PRO A 127 21.12 10.28 44.28
N GLU A 128 21.81 9.42 45.01
CA GLU A 128 21.58 9.22 46.44
C GLU A 128 21.67 10.58 47.15
N GLN A 129 20.54 11.17 47.55
CA GLN A 129 20.56 12.28 48.50
C GLN A 129 20.76 11.72 49.91
N ARG A 130 22.03 11.53 50.27
CA ARG A 130 22.51 11.68 51.64
C ARG A 130 22.15 13.10 52.10
N SER A 131 21.15 13.24 52.95
CA SER A 131 20.98 14.43 53.79
C SER A 131 20.69 13.97 55.22
N GLY A 132 21.71 14.03 56.06
CA GLY A 132 21.55 13.87 57.50
C GLY A 132 20.95 15.13 58.13
N MET A 133 20.21 14.95 59.24
CA MET A 133 20.11 15.96 60.30
C MET A 133 19.69 15.29 61.62
N GLN A 134 20.23 15.82 62.71
CA GLN A 134 20.39 15.27 64.04
C GLN A 134 19.14 15.31 64.96
N MET A 135 19.14 14.41 65.95
CA MET A 135 18.84 14.58 67.40
C MET A 135 17.71 15.52 67.89
N ALA A 136 16.80 14.96 68.70
CA ALA A 136 16.27 15.42 70.01
C ALA A 136 14.94 14.66 70.24
N GLY A 137 14.69 13.88 71.30
CA GLY A 137 14.84 14.19 72.71
C GLY A 137 13.45 14.54 73.28
N LEU A 138 12.76 13.55 73.87
CA LEU A 138 11.80 13.59 75.00
C LEU A 138 11.05 12.25 75.10
#